data_AF-A0A0H3XIB6-F1
#
_entry.id   AF-A0A0H3XIB6-F1
#
_cell.length_a   1.000
_cell.length_b   1.000
_cell.length_c   1.000
_cell.angle_alpha   90.00
_cell.angle_beta   90.00
_cell.angle_gamma   90.00
#
_symmetry.space_group_name_H-M   'P 1'
#
loop_
_entity.id
_entity.type
_entity.pdbx_description
1 polymer ?
#
loop_
_entity_poly.entity_id
_entity_poly.type
_entity_poly.pdbx_seq_one_letter_code
_entity_poly.pdbx_strand_id
1 'polypeptide(L)'
;MKKLLTFLSTLSLTATTTTTIVACSSHKDNKNEAESSASLDAKVLNDIVNKTNKYFLDFLNSNQYVDTTQYGSEVFANFFNKVNDQEPTAIIDIADSNFNQGINNINTIFKNYLNQINIQIAQEYSNVYVNSYPLTWNLEKNISTLNFINLEDLNSLNPSVEIDGLKAVNYQLNINYTVKYKEITSINNFTFSFIVTNSPDKIKQFQTESMAKLSGNIVKYFGEGNTIIDKNPKYQKLYDKFDINYSRTHINLDNIVQTELIDFLNKDPDLTDLMQHVTWNDDKSILTLLSGALNDVTSGHAVPKLPQNSSFVWAGEGPFDANKVTADVFYNFLINLLQVFNISDGELQLANFNVNLSKISVAGMPLSGVASKDGKPLNVIIGISKEGLKQKLMNYSQIVVSFYKEYRIESYKDHQILHVSSKVFDELKSAPNYTESLPFLFNNFLEKENIKNLADIGLFYLGDDTIVNTVGRPGSWTTINENQLKYKDGGHGYSFSFMFGDHTFDGSISYSPWSAVYLPNLYVNRN
;
A
#
# COMPACT_ATOMS: atom_id res chain seq x y z
N MET A 1 5.21 -39.90 9.97
CA MET A 1 4.55 -40.01 8.66
C MET A 1 3.78 -38.71 8.43
N LYS A 2 4.39 -37.70 7.79
CA LYS A 2 4.32 -37.42 6.34
C LYS A 2 2.88 -37.34 5.81
N LYS A 3 2.33 -36.12 5.78
CA LYS A 3 1.39 -35.58 4.79
C LYS A 3 1.68 -34.07 4.77
N LEU A 4 2.62 -33.57 3.97
CA LEU A 4 2.53 -33.29 2.53
C LEU A 4 1.24 -32.52 2.20
N LEU A 5 1.34 -31.19 2.18
CA LEU A 5 0.46 -30.34 1.37
C LEU A 5 1.37 -29.56 0.44
N THR A 6 1.53 -30.15 -0.73
CA THR A 6 2.12 -29.55 -1.93
C THR A 6 0.97 -28.82 -2.62
N PHE A 7 1.09 -27.50 -2.77
CA PHE A 7 0.51 -26.80 -3.91
C PHE A 7 1.61 -25.91 -4.48
N LEU A 8 2.14 -26.37 -5.61
CA LEU A 8 3.01 -25.65 -6.51
C LEU A 8 2.18 -25.48 -7.78
N SER A 9 1.93 -24.24 -8.18
CA SER A 9 1.69 -23.91 -9.59
C SER A 9 2.22 -22.49 -9.85
N THR A 10 3.42 -22.49 -10.44
CA THR A 10 3.85 -21.61 -11.53
C THR A 10 3.74 -20.09 -11.34
N LEU A 11 4.87 -19.51 -10.96
CA LEU A 11 5.55 -18.36 -11.58
C LEU A 11 4.68 -17.39 -12.40
N SER A 12 4.33 -16.28 -11.75
CA SER A 12 4.68 -14.95 -12.24
C SER A 12 5.27 -14.19 -11.05
N LEU A 13 6.58 -14.00 -11.04
CA LEU A 13 7.28 -13.11 -10.10
C LEU A 13 6.88 -11.67 -10.46
N THR A 14 5.77 -11.21 -9.90
CA THR A 14 5.50 -9.78 -9.72
C THR A 14 5.69 -9.53 -8.24
N ALA A 15 6.94 -9.24 -7.85
CA ALA A 15 7.28 -8.88 -6.47
C ALA A 15 6.82 -7.43 -6.20
N THR A 16 5.51 -7.21 -6.16
CA THR A 16 4.97 -6.06 -5.45
C THR A 16 5.17 -6.29 -3.95
N THR A 17 5.56 -5.26 -3.21
CA THR A 17 5.68 -5.27 -1.75
C THR A 17 4.36 -5.67 -1.09
N THR A 18 4.15 -6.96 -0.82
CA THR A 18 2.99 -7.44 -0.06
C THR A 18 3.38 -7.57 1.41
N THR A 19 2.87 -6.69 2.27
CA THR A 19 2.93 -6.87 3.72
C THR A 19 1.92 -7.96 4.11
N THR A 20 2.39 -9.05 4.69
CA THR A 20 1.51 -10.05 5.31
C THR A 20 1.49 -9.82 6.81
N ILE A 21 0.35 -9.37 7.34
CA ILE A 21 0.15 -9.19 8.78
C ILE A 21 -0.33 -10.53 9.36
N VAL A 22 0.41 -11.09 10.31
CA VAL A 22 0.00 -12.28 11.07
C VAL A 22 -0.12 -11.89 12.53
N ALA A 23 -1.35 -11.96 13.05
CA ALA A 23 -1.67 -11.71 14.46
C ALA A 23 -1.89 -13.05 15.18
N CYS A 24 -1.14 -13.31 16.25
CA CYS A 24 -1.37 -14.46 17.14
C CYS A 24 -1.92 -13.94 18.47
N SER A 25 -3.25 -13.96 18.67
CA SER A 25 -3.81 -13.57 19.97
C SER A 25 -3.73 -14.74 20.96
N SER A 26 -2.97 -14.58 22.05
CA SER A 26 -3.16 -15.42 23.23
C SER A 26 -4.37 -14.91 24.03
N HIS A 27 -5.39 -15.74 24.18
CA HIS A 27 -6.62 -15.41 24.88
C HIS A 27 -6.38 -15.29 26.39
N LYS A 28 -6.57 -14.08 26.95
CA LYS A 28 -7.05 -13.89 28.32
C LYS A 28 -8.01 -12.72 28.36
N ASP A 29 -9.25 -13.03 28.75
CA ASP A 29 -10.35 -12.10 28.94
C ASP A 29 -9.99 -10.98 29.91
N ASN A 30 -10.25 -9.74 29.49
CA ASN A 30 -10.84 -8.73 30.37
C ASN A 30 -11.48 -7.61 29.55
N LYS A 31 -12.76 -7.37 29.85
CA LYS A 31 -13.60 -6.31 29.28
C LYS A 31 -13.06 -4.94 29.67
N ASN A 32 -12.74 -4.11 28.68
CA ASN A 32 -12.92 -2.66 28.66
C ASN A 32 -12.80 -2.17 27.21
N GLU A 33 -13.83 -1.49 26.73
CA GLU A 33 -13.97 -0.92 25.38
C GLU A 33 -13.04 0.29 25.17
N ALA A 34 -11.75 0.01 24.99
CA ALA A 34 -10.87 0.85 24.19
C ALA A 34 -11.04 0.45 22.71
N GLU A 35 -10.70 1.32 21.74
CA GLU A 35 -10.39 0.86 20.39
C GLU A 35 -9.61 -0.44 20.50
N SER A 36 -10.07 -1.52 19.83
CA SER A 36 -9.45 -2.84 20.04
C SER A 36 -7.96 -2.64 19.86
N SER A 37 -7.15 -2.95 20.88
CA SER A 37 -5.73 -2.59 20.90
C SER A 37 -5.05 -2.99 19.60
N ALA A 38 -5.50 -4.08 18.97
CA ALA A 38 -5.07 -4.57 17.67
C ALA A 38 -5.06 -3.55 16.51
N SER A 39 -6.05 -2.66 16.34
CA SER A 39 -6.05 -1.70 15.21
C SER A 39 -5.07 -0.55 15.45
N LEU A 40 -5.00 -0.05 16.68
CA LEU A 40 -3.98 0.90 17.12
C LEU A 40 -2.58 0.30 17.04
N ASP A 41 -2.44 -0.95 17.45
CA ASP A 41 -1.20 -1.71 17.39
C ASP A 41 -0.77 -1.88 15.93
N ALA A 42 -1.70 -2.20 15.02
CA ALA A 42 -1.43 -2.34 13.59
C ALA A 42 -0.99 -1.01 12.96
N LYS A 43 -1.59 0.12 13.38
CA LYS A 43 -1.15 1.45 12.97
C LYS A 43 0.28 1.73 13.42
N VAL A 44 0.60 1.46 14.69
CA VAL A 44 1.96 1.64 15.21
C VAL A 44 2.95 0.70 14.50
N LEU A 45 2.55 -0.54 14.21
CA LEU A 45 3.36 -1.46 13.41
C LEU A 45 3.67 -0.88 12.03
N ASN A 46 2.69 -0.27 11.36
CA ASN A 46 2.89 0.38 10.07
C ASN A 46 3.81 1.60 10.17
N ASP A 47 3.68 2.40 11.23
CA ASP A 47 4.58 3.55 11.49
C ASP A 47 6.03 3.07 11.64
N ILE A 48 6.26 1.95 12.35
CA ILE A 48 7.58 1.33 12.50
C ILE A 48 8.12 0.84 11.14
N VAL A 49 7.28 0.20 10.31
CA VAL A 49 7.66 -0.25 8.95
C VAL A 49 8.10 0.95 8.10
N ASN A 50 7.29 2.00 8.04
CA ASN A 50 7.59 3.20 7.25
C ASN A 50 8.89 3.88 7.71
N LYS A 51 9.08 3.98 9.03
CA LYS A 51 10.30 4.53 9.61
C LYS A 51 11.53 3.67 9.27
N THR A 52 11.39 2.35 9.29
CA THR A 52 12.45 1.41 8.92
C THR A 52 12.86 1.57 7.45
N ASN A 53 11.88 1.68 6.53
CA ASN A 53 12.14 1.94 5.12
C ASN A 53 12.89 3.26 4.90
N LYS A 54 12.52 4.32 5.63
CA LYS A 54 13.24 5.59 5.59
C LYS A 54 14.71 5.44 5.99
N TYR A 55 14.98 4.75 7.11
CA TYR A 55 16.36 4.50 7.52
C TYR A 55 17.14 3.70 6.47
N PHE A 56 16.55 2.68 5.87
CA PHE A 56 17.21 1.92 4.80
C PHE A 56 17.58 2.78 3.58
N LEU A 57 16.73 3.73 3.20
CA LEU A 57 17.05 4.69 2.14
C LEU A 57 18.18 5.65 2.55
N ASP A 58 18.18 6.14 3.79
CA ASP A 58 19.26 6.99 4.31
C ASP A 58 20.61 6.26 4.31
N PHE A 59 20.62 4.97 4.63
CA PHE A 59 21.81 4.13 4.54
C PHE A 59 22.33 4.00 3.11
N LEU A 60 21.44 3.77 2.13
CA LEU A 60 21.79 3.72 0.71
C LEU A 60 22.31 5.06 0.17
N ASN A 61 21.97 6.19 0.78
CA ASN A 61 22.57 7.47 0.40
C ASN A 61 24.07 7.55 0.75
N SER A 62 24.52 6.83 1.78
CA SER A 62 25.88 6.95 2.31
C SER A 62 26.77 5.72 2.08
N ASN A 63 26.22 4.56 1.71
CA ASN A 63 26.94 3.27 1.67
C ASN A 63 26.74 2.52 0.35
N GLN A 64 26.96 3.19 -0.77
CA GLN A 64 26.68 2.64 -2.11
C GLN A 64 27.79 1.74 -2.64
N TYR A 65 29.00 1.86 -2.10
CA TYR A 65 30.19 1.21 -2.63
C TYR A 65 30.75 0.21 -1.63
N VAL A 66 31.08 -0.98 -2.13
CA VAL A 66 31.90 -1.96 -1.41
C VAL A 66 33.27 -1.96 -2.08
N ASP A 67 34.23 -1.33 -1.42
CA ASP A 67 35.62 -1.26 -1.85
C ASP A 67 36.32 -2.60 -1.59
N THR A 68 36.55 -3.37 -2.64
CA THR A 68 37.13 -4.72 -2.51
C THR A 68 38.58 -4.69 -2.03
N THR A 69 39.28 -3.56 -2.15
CA THR A 69 40.67 -3.44 -1.69
C THR A 69 40.79 -3.58 -0.16
N GLN A 70 39.69 -3.36 0.57
CA GLN A 70 39.63 -3.46 2.03
C GLN A 70 39.46 -4.90 2.53
N TYR A 71 39.15 -5.86 1.64
CA TYR A 71 38.82 -7.25 2.01
C TYR A 71 39.79 -8.29 1.43
N GLY A 72 40.72 -7.87 0.58
CA GLY A 72 41.62 -8.76 -0.15
C GLY A 72 41.11 -9.14 -1.54
N SER A 73 42.02 -9.44 -2.46
CA SER A 73 41.73 -9.60 -3.90
C SER A 73 40.86 -10.80 -4.26
N GLU A 74 40.84 -11.84 -3.43
CA GLU A 74 40.14 -13.10 -3.73
C GLU A 74 38.67 -13.09 -3.28
N VAL A 75 38.32 -12.32 -2.25
CA VAL A 75 37.00 -12.36 -1.58
C VAL A 75 35.84 -12.07 -2.54
N PHE A 76 36.05 -11.16 -3.49
CA PHE A 76 35.04 -10.74 -4.46
C PHE A 76 35.40 -11.15 -5.90
N ALA A 77 36.47 -11.92 -6.12
CA ALA A 77 36.93 -12.26 -7.47
C ALA A 77 35.84 -12.97 -8.29
N ASN A 78 35.13 -13.90 -7.66
CA ASN A 78 34.03 -14.63 -8.30
C ASN A 78 32.81 -13.76 -8.59
N PHE A 79 32.61 -12.66 -7.86
CA PHE A 79 31.48 -11.76 -8.11
C PHE A 79 31.58 -11.14 -9.51
N PHE A 80 32.79 -10.72 -9.89
CA PHE A 80 33.03 -10.08 -11.19
C PHE A 80 32.92 -11.03 -12.38
N ASN A 81 33.26 -12.30 -12.19
CA ASN A 81 33.29 -13.29 -13.27
C ASN A 81 31.95 -14.02 -13.44
N LYS A 82 31.01 -13.86 -12.50
CA LYS A 82 29.75 -14.60 -12.49
C LYS A 82 28.69 -14.04 -13.44
N VAL A 83 28.81 -12.77 -13.80
CA VAL A 83 27.88 -12.07 -14.68
C VAL A 83 28.67 -11.36 -15.79
N ASN A 84 28.09 -11.30 -16.98
CA ASN A 84 28.66 -10.68 -18.16
C ASN A 84 27.53 -10.15 -19.06
N ASP A 85 27.85 -9.66 -20.25
CA ASP A 85 26.89 -9.15 -21.22
C ASP A 85 25.88 -10.21 -21.71
N GLN A 86 26.27 -11.48 -21.78
CA GLN A 86 25.37 -12.57 -22.20
C GLN A 86 24.51 -13.13 -21.05
N GLU A 87 25.06 -13.14 -19.83
CA GLU A 87 24.40 -13.53 -18.58
C GLU A 87 24.45 -12.36 -17.59
N PRO A 88 23.63 -11.31 -17.81
CA PRO A 88 23.74 -10.05 -17.08
C PRO A 88 23.23 -10.12 -15.65
N THR A 89 22.52 -11.18 -15.27
CA THR A 89 21.97 -11.34 -13.93
C THR A 89 22.19 -12.75 -13.44
N ALA A 90 22.66 -12.89 -12.20
CA ALA A 90 22.82 -14.18 -11.53
C ALA A 90 22.30 -14.11 -10.09
N ILE A 91 21.37 -14.99 -9.76
CA ILE A 91 20.97 -15.24 -8.37
C ILE A 91 22.05 -16.14 -7.73
N ILE A 92 22.55 -15.72 -6.57
CA ILE A 92 23.64 -16.37 -5.85
C ILE A 92 23.10 -17.10 -4.63
N ASP A 93 23.45 -18.38 -4.52
CA ASP A 93 23.25 -19.14 -3.31
C ASP A 93 24.22 -18.65 -2.23
N ILE A 94 23.69 -18.20 -1.10
CA ILE A 94 24.46 -17.70 0.04
C ILE A 94 25.36 -18.80 0.63
N ALA A 95 25.00 -20.08 0.44
CA ALA A 95 25.80 -21.23 0.87
C ALA A 95 26.97 -21.56 -0.08
N ASP A 96 27.03 -20.96 -1.28
CA ASP A 96 28.11 -21.20 -2.23
C ASP A 96 29.45 -20.67 -1.68
N SER A 97 30.41 -21.57 -1.51
CA SER A 97 31.74 -21.25 -0.99
C SER A 97 32.51 -20.24 -1.84
N ASN A 98 32.15 -20.07 -3.11
CA ASN A 98 32.76 -19.08 -4.00
C ASN A 98 32.33 -17.64 -3.68
N PHE A 99 31.21 -17.45 -2.97
CA PHE A 99 30.61 -16.14 -2.70
C PHE A 99 30.40 -15.86 -1.21
N ASN A 100 30.37 -16.89 -0.36
CA ASN A 100 29.94 -16.78 1.03
C ASN A 100 30.71 -15.71 1.84
N GLN A 101 32.01 -15.55 1.62
CA GLN A 101 32.84 -14.62 2.39
C GLN A 101 32.49 -13.18 2.02
N GLY A 102 32.37 -12.88 0.73
CA GLY A 102 31.94 -11.57 0.24
C GLY A 102 30.52 -11.22 0.72
N ILE A 103 29.59 -12.17 0.62
CA ILE A 103 28.21 -12.00 1.10
C ILE A 103 28.19 -11.77 2.61
N ASN A 104 28.96 -12.52 3.41
CA ASN A 104 29.04 -12.35 4.86
C ASN A 104 29.61 -11.00 5.28
N ASN A 105 30.59 -10.48 4.54
CA ASN A 105 31.13 -9.13 4.78
C ASN A 105 30.05 -8.06 4.55
N ILE A 106 29.33 -8.13 3.43
CA ILE A 106 28.22 -7.20 3.14
C ILE A 106 27.10 -7.33 4.18
N ASN A 107 26.72 -8.57 4.53
CA ASN A 107 25.73 -8.84 5.56
C ASN A 107 26.14 -8.29 6.93
N THR A 108 27.43 -8.25 7.26
CA THR A 108 27.93 -7.69 8.52
C THR A 108 27.75 -6.19 8.58
N ILE A 109 28.03 -5.47 7.48
CA ILE A 109 27.78 -4.03 7.36
C ILE A 109 26.30 -3.75 7.61
N PHE A 110 25.42 -4.50 6.93
CA PHE A 110 23.99 -4.32 7.07
C PHE A 110 23.48 -4.70 8.46
N LYS A 111 23.96 -5.79 9.06
CA LYS A 111 23.59 -6.23 10.41
C LYS A 111 23.90 -5.15 11.45
N ASN A 112 25.08 -4.52 11.36
CA ASN A 112 25.47 -3.45 12.26
C ASN A 112 24.53 -2.26 12.14
N TYR A 113 24.15 -1.89 10.91
CA TYR A 113 23.20 -0.81 10.66
C TYR A 113 21.79 -1.14 11.18
N LEU A 114 21.29 -2.35 10.90
CA LEU A 114 19.99 -2.81 11.39
C LEU A 114 19.92 -2.80 12.91
N ASN A 115 21.00 -3.20 13.60
CA ASN A 115 21.09 -3.13 15.06
C ASN A 115 20.95 -1.69 15.58
N GLN A 116 21.54 -0.70 14.90
CA GLN A 116 21.40 0.71 15.26
C GLN A 116 19.95 1.18 15.11
N ILE A 117 19.30 0.85 13.99
CA ILE A 117 17.87 1.16 13.78
C ILE A 117 17.02 0.51 14.88
N ASN A 118 17.26 -0.78 15.15
CA ASN A 118 16.54 -1.53 16.17
C ASN A 118 16.61 -0.86 17.55
N ILE A 119 17.79 -0.38 17.94
CA ILE A 119 17.97 0.35 19.20
C ILE A 119 17.19 1.66 19.19
N GLN A 120 17.25 2.44 18.11
CA GLN A 120 16.54 3.72 18.02
C GLN A 120 15.01 3.54 18.14
N ILE A 121 14.45 2.57 17.42
CA ILE A 121 13.01 2.29 17.48
C ILE A 121 12.63 1.70 18.85
N ALA A 122 13.43 0.78 19.41
CA ALA A 122 13.16 0.22 20.73
C ALA A 122 13.15 1.30 21.84
N GLN A 123 14.01 2.32 21.75
CA GLN A 123 14.04 3.42 22.71
C GLN A 123 12.79 4.31 22.62
N GLU A 124 12.32 4.60 21.41
CA GLU A 124 11.11 5.39 21.17
C GLU A 124 9.85 4.69 21.72
N TYR A 125 9.78 3.37 21.57
CA TYR A 125 8.69 2.54 22.08
C TYR A 125 9.14 1.69 23.29
N SER A 126 9.90 2.30 24.20
CA SER A 126 10.55 1.62 25.34
C SER A 126 9.59 0.94 26.32
N ASN A 127 8.33 1.40 26.37
CA ASN A 127 7.26 0.75 27.12
C ASN A 127 6.85 -0.62 26.55
N VAL A 128 7.13 -0.87 25.27
CA VAL A 128 6.86 -2.15 24.58
C VAL A 128 8.14 -2.97 24.45
N TYR A 129 9.26 -2.34 24.11
CA TYR A 129 10.54 -3.01 23.85
C TYR A 129 11.50 -2.91 25.04
N VAL A 130 11.12 -3.49 26.18
CA VAL A 130 11.97 -3.46 27.39
C VAL A 130 13.23 -4.34 27.22
N ASN A 131 13.07 -5.55 26.66
CA ASN A 131 14.14 -6.54 26.45
C ASN A 131 14.02 -7.22 25.08
N SER A 132 13.44 -6.54 24.10
CA SER A 132 13.25 -7.07 22.75
C SER A 132 13.48 -5.99 21.72
N TYR A 133 13.58 -6.38 20.45
CA TYR A 133 13.75 -5.45 19.35
C TYR A 133 12.59 -5.57 18.35
N PRO A 134 12.20 -4.48 17.69
CA PRO A 134 11.10 -4.45 16.74
C PRO A 134 11.39 -5.24 15.47
N LEU A 135 12.63 -5.24 14.98
CA LEU A 135 13.00 -5.80 13.68
C LEU A 135 13.79 -7.10 13.87
N THR A 136 13.38 -8.14 13.13
CA THR A 136 14.12 -9.39 13.00
C THR A 136 14.45 -9.61 11.53
N TRP A 137 15.73 -9.75 11.22
CA TRP A 137 16.18 -10.07 9.86
C TRP A 137 16.22 -11.58 9.65
N ASN A 138 15.54 -12.07 8.60
CA ASN A 138 15.54 -13.46 8.21
C ASN A 138 16.58 -13.71 7.10
N LEU A 139 17.82 -13.98 7.53
CA LEU A 139 18.96 -14.25 6.65
C LEU A 139 18.71 -15.40 5.67
N GLU A 140 17.99 -16.45 6.09
CA GLU A 140 17.73 -17.65 5.28
C GLU A 140 16.79 -17.38 4.09
N LYS A 141 16.02 -16.29 4.15
CA LYS A 141 15.10 -15.87 3.09
C LYS A 141 15.69 -14.79 2.17
N ASN A 142 16.93 -14.37 2.41
CA ASN A 142 17.54 -13.36 1.57
C ASN A 142 17.79 -13.90 0.16
N ILE A 143 17.65 -13.01 -0.81
CA ILE A 143 18.04 -13.28 -2.20
C ILE A 143 19.18 -12.33 -2.53
N SER A 144 20.32 -12.91 -2.89
CA SER A 144 21.50 -12.21 -3.35
C SER A 144 21.54 -12.30 -4.87
N THR A 145 21.59 -11.16 -5.55
CA THR A 145 21.63 -11.11 -7.02
C THR A 145 22.82 -10.26 -7.47
N LEU A 146 23.64 -10.80 -8.36
CA LEU A 146 24.65 -10.04 -9.08
C LEU A 146 24.07 -9.57 -10.40
N ASN A 147 24.35 -8.32 -10.75
CA ASN A 147 24.02 -7.75 -12.04
C ASN A 147 25.28 -7.17 -12.67
N PHE A 148 25.49 -7.50 -13.94
CA PHE A 148 26.61 -7.04 -14.74
C PHE A 148 26.59 -5.51 -14.84
N ILE A 149 27.76 -4.90 -14.65
CA ILE A 149 27.99 -3.50 -14.97
C ILE A 149 28.85 -3.49 -16.22
N ASN A 150 28.32 -2.94 -17.32
CA ASN A 150 29.04 -2.85 -18.58
C ASN A 150 30.02 -1.67 -18.54
N LEU A 151 31.27 -1.94 -18.19
CA LEU A 151 32.32 -0.92 -18.11
C LEU A 151 32.67 -0.31 -19.47
N GLU A 152 32.49 -1.06 -20.57
CA GLU A 152 32.73 -0.56 -21.93
C GLU A 152 31.66 0.45 -22.33
N ASP A 153 30.39 0.16 -22.03
CA ASP A 153 29.28 1.12 -22.22
C ASP A 153 29.46 2.36 -21.33
N LEU A 154 29.90 2.19 -20.08
CA LEU A 154 30.19 3.34 -19.22
C LEU A 154 31.36 4.17 -19.77
N ASN A 155 32.40 3.53 -20.31
CA ASN A 155 33.51 4.21 -20.93
C ASN A 155 33.12 4.91 -22.25
N SER A 156 32.21 4.35 -23.04
CA SER A 156 31.69 5.04 -24.23
C SER A 156 30.94 6.32 -23.87
N LEU A 157 30.21 6.29 -22.75
CA LEU A 157 29.48 7.43 -22.20
C LEU A 157 30.39 8.45 -21.50
N ASN A 158 31.56 8.04 -20.99
CA ASN A 158 32.58 8.94 -20.45
C ASN A 158 34.00 8.40 -20.73
N PRO A 159 34.58 8.72 -21.90
CA PRO A 159 35.89 8.20 -22.32
C PRO A 159 37.07 8.68 -21.47
N SER A 160 36.88 9.69 -20.61
CA SER A 160 37.94 10.24 -19.76
C SER A 160 38.35 9.32 -18.61
N VAL A 161 37.51 8.34 -18.27
CA VAL A 161 37.75 7.39 -17.17
C VAL A 161 38.33 6.09 -17.70
N GLU A 162 39.59 5.81 -17.35
CA GLU A 162 40.29 4.58 -17.74
C GLU A 162 39.70 3.33 -17.04
N ILE A 163 39.30 2.34 -17.83
CA ILE A 163 38.70 1.09 -17.36
C ILE A 163 39.67 -0.10 -17.25
N ASP A 164 40.94 0.07 -17.64
CA ASP A 164 41.92 -1.01 -17.58
C ASP A 164 42.11 -1.52 -16.13
N GLY A 165 41.87 -2.83 -15.95
CA GLY A 165 41.91 -3.48 -14.65
C GLY A 165 40.79 -3.08 -13.68
N LEU A 166 39.85 -2.22 -14.10
CA LEU A 166 38.67 -1.87 -13.31
C LEU A 166 37.71 -3.05 -13.28
N LYS A 167 37.17 -3.34 -12.11
CA LYS A 167 36.17 -4.38 -11.89
C LYS A 167 35.01 -3.79 -11.13
N ALA A 168 33.79 -4.03 -11.61
CA ALA A 168 32.58 -3.58 -10.96
C ALA A 168 31.44 -4.56 -11.20
N VAL A 169 30.58 -4.72 -10.20
CA VAL A 169 29.35 -5.50 -10.31
C VAL A 169 28.31 -4.92 -9.35
N ASN A 170 27.06 -4.91 -9.76
CA ASN A 170 25.95 -4.47 -8.91
C ASN A 170 25.45 -5.65 -8.09
N TYR A 171 25.70 -5.62 -6.79
CA TYR A 171 25.21 -6.60 -5.84
C TYR A 171 23.90 -6.11 -5.23
N GLN A 172 22.82 -6.81 -5.53
CA GLN A 172 21.51 -6.59 -4.94
C GLN A 172 21.27 -7.58 -3.82
N LEU A 173 20.93 -7.07 -2.64
CA LEU A 173 20.55 -7.85 -1.47
C LEU A 173 19.08 -7.58 -1.17
N ASN A 174 18.21 -8.50 -1.58
CA ASN A 174 16.81 -8.49 -1.18
C ASN A 174 16.70 -9.18 0.18
N ILE A 175 16.44 -8.38 1.22
CA ILE A 175 16.28 -8.88 2.57
C ILE A 175 14.82 -9.18 2.86
N ASN A 176 14.58 -10.23 3.65
CA ASN A 176 13.29 -10.43 4.31
C ASN A 176 13.43 -10.05 5.78
N TYR A 177 12.58 -9.14 6.27
CA TYR A 177 12.58 -8.74 7.67
C TYR A 177 11.18 -8.75 8.25
N THR A 178 11.08 -9.13 9.52
CA THR A 178 9.84 -9.09 10.29
C THR A 178 9.87 -7.89 11.21
N VAL A 179 8.82 -7.09 11.18
CA VAL A 179 8.55 -6.09 12.20
C VAL A 179 7.54 -6.69 13.18
N LYS A 180 7.83 -6.62 14.48
CA LYS A 180 6.94 -7.09 15.53
C LYS A 180 6.60 -5.93 16.46
N TYR A 181 5.32 -5.74 16.74
CA TYR A 181 4.83 -4.83 17.76
C TYR A 181 3.83 -5.59 18.63
N LYS A 182 4.12 -5.77 19.93
CA LYS A 182 3.34 -6.65 20.83
C LYS A 182 3.13 -8.05 20.21
N GLU A 183 1.90 -8.48 19.95
CA GLU A 183 1.55 -9.81 19.42
C GLU A 183 1.35 -9.84 17.90
N ILE A 184 1.49 -8.70 17.21
CA ILE A 184 1.32 -8.61 15.76
C ILE A 184 2.67 -8.53 15.05
N THR A 185 2.72 -9.15 13.89
CA THR A 185 3.92 -9.19 13.05
C THR A 185 3.59 -8.81 11.61
N SER A 186 4.52 -8.10 10.97
CA SER A 186 4.49 -7.78 9.55
C SER A 186 5.76 -8.31 8.91
N ILE A 187 5.60 -9.10 7.86
CA ILE A 187 6.72 -9.59 7.03
C ILE A 187 6.91 -8.63 5.86
N ASN A 188 8.12 -8.13 5.71
CA ASN A 188 8.49 -7.09 4.74
C ASN A 188 9.72 -7.54 3.96
N ASN A 189 9.88 -6.97 2.76
CA ASN A 189 11.07 -7.13 1.94
C ASN A 189 11.67 -5.75 1.63
N PHE A 190 12.99 -5.69 1.47
CA PHE A 190 13.67 -4.48 0.99
C PHE A 190 14.90 -4.86 0.17
N THR A 191 15.09 -4.21 -0.98
CA THR A 191 16.22 -4.47 -1.87
C THR A 191 17.28 -3.38 -1.73
N PHE A 192 18.42 -3.74 -1.13
CA PHE A 192 19.64 -2.92 -1.17
C PHE A 192 20.38 -3.16 -2.48
N SER A 193 20.99 -2.11 -3.04
CA SER A 193 21.88 -2.23 -4.20
C SER A 193 23.21 -1.56 -3.90
N PHE A 194 24.27 -2.33 -4.05
CA PHE A 194 25.65 -1.92 -3.81
C PHE A 194 26.47 -2.11 -5.07
N ILE A 195 27.41 -1.22 -5.32
CA ILE A 195 28.43 -1.41 -6.34
C ILE A 195 29.66 -1.99 -5.66
N VAL A 196 29.96 -3.26 -5.95
CA VAL A 196 31.18 -3.93 -5.51
C VAL A 196 32.26 -3.62 -6.54
N THR A 197 33.36 -3.00 -6.13
CA THR A 197 34.41 -2.55 -7.06
C THR A 197 35.80 -2.48 -6.42
N ASN A 198 36.85 -2.62 -7.22
CA ASN A 198 38.22 -2.38 -6.80
C ASN A 198 38.66 -0.91 -6.87
N SER A 199 37.82 -0.01 -7.40
CA SER A 199 38.11 1.43 -7.44
C SER A 199 36.83 2.26 -7.35
N PRO A 200 36.34 2.53 -6.12
CA PRO A 200 35.14 3.36 -5.91
C PRO A 200 35.26 4.74 -6.55
N ASP A 201 36.45 5.34 -6.57
CA ASP A 201 36.66 6.68 -7.11
C ASP A 201 36.50 6.74 -8.64
N LYS A 202 37.01 5.72 -9.37
CA LYS A 202 36.77 5.61 -10.83
C LYS A 202 35.29 5.42 -11.14
N ILE A 203 34.58 4.58 -10.36
CA ILE A 203 33.14 4.40 -10.55
C ILE A 203 32.35 5.70 -10.26
N LYS A 204 32.73 6.46 -9.22
CA LYS A 204 32.12 7.78 -8.96
C LYS A 204 32.34 8.77 -10.10
N GLN A 205 33.46 8.70 -10.83
CA GLN A 205 33.70 9.57 -11.99
C GLN A 205 32.69 9.31 -13.12
N PHE A 206 32.35 8.04 -13.39
CA PHE A 206 31.26 7.70 -14.33
C PHE A 206 29.92 8.32 -13.89
N GLN A 207 29.67 8.43 -12.58
CA GLN A 207 28.45 9.06 -12.09
C GLN A 207 28.41 10.58 -12.32
N THR A 208 29.56 11.24 -12.46
CA THR A 208 29.64 12.71 -12.32
C THR A 208 29.19 13.49 -13.56
N GLU A 209 29.30 12.92 -14.76
CA GLU A 209 28.97 13.63 -16.00
C GLU A 209 27.68 13.08 -16.64
N SER A 210 27.72 11.82 -17.08
CA SER A 210 26.63 11.22 -17.87
C SER A 210 25.43 10.83 -16.98
N MET A 211 25.68 10.26 -15.80
CA MET A 211 24.60 9.95 -14.85
C MET A 211 24.07 11.18 -14.11
N ALA A 212 24.92 12.20 -13.87
CA ALA A 212 24.48 13.46 -13.28
C ALA A 212 23.51 14.19 -14.20
N LYS A 213 23.72 14.14 -15.53
CA LYS A 213 22.79 14.71 -16.51
C LYS A 213 21.41 14.05 -16.45
N LEU A 214 21.37 12.72 -16.39
CA LEU A 214 20.11 11.96 -16.19
C LEU A 214 19.44 12.30 -14.87
N SER A 215 20.21 12.29 -13.78
CA SER A 215 19.72 12.64 -12.44
C SER A 215 19.17 14.07 -12.41
N GLY A 216 19.84 15.02 -13.07
CA GLY A 216 19.38 16.40 -13.21
C GLY A 216 18.07 16.52 -13.98
N ASN A 217 17.89 15.75 -15.06
CA ASN A 217 16.62 15.69 -15.80
C ASN A 217 15.49 15.01 -15.00
N ILE A 218 15.79 13.97 -14.21
CA ILE A 218 14.83 13.38 -13.26
C ILE A 218 14.40 14.42 -12.22
N VAL A 219 15.35 15.15 -11.63
CA VAL A 219 15.07 16.24 -10.68
C VAL A 219 14.25 17.35 -11.33
N LYS A 220 14.51 17.68 -12.61
CA LYS A 220 13.73 18.65 -13.37
C LYS A 220 12.29 18.20 -13.55
N TYR A 221 12.06 16.96 -14.01
CA TYR A 221 10.72 16.39 -14.20
C TYR A 221 9.88 16.46 -12.92
N PHE A 222 10.42 15.98 -11.80
CA PHE A 222 9.71 15.99 -10.51
C PHE A 222 9.67 17.37 -9.85
N GLY A 223 10.44 18.34 -10.34
CA GLY A 223 10.45 19.71 -9.87
C GLY A 223 9.28 20.57 -10.37
N GLU A 224 8.42 20.03 -11.25
CA GLU A 224 7.34 20.79 -11.94
C GLU A 224 6.09 21.06 -11.08
N GLY A 225 6.13 20.84 -9.76
CA GLY A 225 5.07 21.20 -8.82
C GLY A 225 4.15 20.02 -8.45
N ASN A 226 3.05 20.33 -7.76
CA ASN A 226 2.10 19.32 -7.27
C ASN A 226 1.36 18.64 -8.43
N THR A 227 1.18 17.33 -8.35
CA THR A 227 0.32 16.59 -9.28
C THR A 227 -1.10 16.52 -8.71
N ILE A 228 -2.05 17.13 -9.40
CA ILE A 228 -3.47 17.10 -9.03
C ILE A 228 -4.22 16.15 -9.95
N ILE A 229 -4.65 14.99 -9.42
CA ILE A 229 -5.05 13.83 -10.22
C ILE A 229 -6.29 14.07 -11.09
N ASP A 230 -7.21 14.94 -10.65
CA ASP A 230 -8.44 15.27 -11.41
C ASP A 230 -8.25 16.43 -12.40
N LYS A 231 -7.09 17.10 -12.37
CA LYS A 231 -6.72 18.18 -13.30
C LYS A 231 -5.66 17.77 -14.31
N ASN A 232 -5.03 16.61 -14.12
CA ASN A 232 -3.96 16.13 -14.97
C ASN A 232 -4.42 14.90 -15.77
N PRO A 233 -4.59 15.01 -17.11
CA PRO A 233 -5.05 13.91 -17.96
C PRO A 233 -4.23 12.63 -17.85
N LYS A 234 -2.93 12.73 -17.54
CA LYS A 234 -2.03 11.58 -17.37
C LYS A 234 -2.39 10.73 -16.15
N TYR A 235 -2.98 11.35 -15.13
CA TYR A 235 -3.37 10.73 -13.86
C TYR A 235 -4.88 10.50 -13.76
N GLN A 236 -5.64 10.79 -14.82
CA GLN A 236 -7.10 10.67 -14.86
C GLN A 236 -7.58 9.29 -14.42
N LYS A 237 -6.86 8.22 -14.76
CA LYS A 237 -7.21 6.84 -14.34
C LYS A 237 -7.26 6.67 -12.83
N LEU A 238 -6.41 7.36 -12.07
CA LEU A 238 -6.45 7.33 -10.59
C LEU A 238 -7.72 8.00 -10.08
N TYR A 239 -8.07 9.16 -10.65
CA TYR A 239 -9.32 9.85 -10.31
C TYR A 239 -10.56 9.04 -10.69
N ASP A 240 -10.60 8.48 -11.90
CA ASP A 240 -11.74 7.70 -12.40
C ASP A 240 -12.03 6.49 -11.51
N LYS A 241 -10.97 5.82 -11.02
CA LYS A 241 -11.06 4.69 -10.07
C LYS A 241 -11.18 5.12 -8.60
N PHE A 242 -11.02 6.41 -8.33
CA PHE A 242 -10.91 6.96 -6.97
C PHE A 242 -9.82 6.24 -6.14
N ASP A 243 -8.68 5.98 -6.77
CA ASP A 243 -7.46 5.44 -6.17
C ASP A 243 -6.72 6.58 -5.44
N ILE A 244 -7.03 6.75 -4.15
CA ILE A 244 -6.61 7.93 -3.37
C ILE A 244 -5.91 7.59 -2.04
N ASN A 245 -5.87 6.31 -1.65
CA ASN A 245 -5.16 5.87 -0.45
C ASN A 245 -3.88 5.10 -0.78
N TYR A 246 -2.74 5.76 -0.58
CA TYR A 246 -1.41 5.24 -0.88
C TYR A 246 -0.70 4.61 0.33
N SER A 247 -1.37 4.49 1.49
CA SER A 247 -0.72 4.08 2.74
C SER A 247 -0.26 2.62 2.78
N ARG A 248 -0.80 1.75 1.92
CA ARG A 248 -0.40 0.34 1.80
C ARG A 248 0.29 0.00 0.49
N THR A 249 -0.23 0.51 -0.62
CA THR A 249 0.34 0.31 -1.95
C THR A 249 0.02 1.52 -2.83
N HIS A 250 0.92 1.82 -3.76
CA HIS A 250 0.77 2.91 -4.73
C HIS A 250 1.27 2.50 -6.12
N ILE A 251 1.20 1.19 -6.43
CA ILE A 251 1.75 0.63 -7.68
C ILE A 251 1.14 1.26 -8.94
N ASN A 252 -0.15 1.58 -8.94
CA ASN A 252 -0.82 2.22 -10.07
C ASN A 252 -0.25 3.63 -10.32
N LEU A 253 -0.06 4.41 -9.26
CA LEU A 253 0.57 5.72 -9.31
C LEU A 253 2.04 5.60 -9.79
N ASP A 254 2.79 4.65 -9.23
CA ASP A 254 4.19 4.40 -9.59
C ASP A 254 4.37 4.07 -11.07
N ASN A 255 3.49 3.22 -11.63
CA ASN A 255 3.52 2.85 -13.03
C ASN A 255 3.23 4.03 -13.96
N ILE A 256 2.28 4.90 -13.58
CA ILE A 256 1.99 6.13 -14.33
C ILE A 256 3.22 7.05 -14.29
N VAL A 257 3.77 7.30 -13.10
CA VAL A 257 4.93 8.16 -12.89
C VAL A 257 6.14 7.67 -13.68
N GLN A 258 6.42 6.36 -13.64
CA GLN A 258 7.51 5.76 -14.40
C GLN A 258 7.32 5.94 -15.91
N THR A 259 6.12 5.68 -16.42
CA THR A 259 5.81 5.85 -17.85
C THR A 259 6.03 7.28 -18.30
N GLU A 260 5.50 8.24 -17.52
CA GLU A 260 5.62 9.66 -17.82
C GLU A 260 7.06 10.19 -17.71
N LEU A 261 7.83 9.66 -16.75
CA LEU A 261 9.26 9.96 -16.63
C LEU A 261 10.05 9.42 -17.82
N ILE A 262 9.79 8.18 -18.27
CA ILE A 262 10.41 7.61 -19.46
C ILE A 262 10.12 8.47 -20.69
N ASP A 263 8.85 8.85 -20.88
CA ASP A 263 8.43 9.70 -21.99
C ASP A 263 9.05 11.09 -21.95
N PHE A 264 9.26 11.66 -20.75
CA PHE A 264 9.95 12.92 -20.58
C PHE A 264 11.44 12.80 -20.95
N LEU A 265 12.13 11.79 -20.44
CA LEU A 265 13.56 11.58 -20.67
C LEU A 265 13.87 11.27 -22.14
N ASN A 266 13.03 10.47 -22.80
CA ASN A 266 13.19 10.14 -24.23
C ASN A 266 12.97 11.33 -25.18
N LYS A 267 12.38 12.44 -24.70
CA LYS A 267 12.20 13.67 -25.50
C LYS A 267 13.42 14.58 -25.46
N ASP A 268 14.36 14.36 -24.53
CA ASP A 268 15.59 15.15 -24.45
C ASP A 268 16.62 14.56 -25.44
N PRO A 269 16.92 15.26 -26.57
CA PRO A 269 17.84 14.74 -27.57
C PRO A 269 19.24 14.49 -27.00
N ASP A 270 19.61 15.23 -25.96
CA ASP A 270 20.90 15.10 -25.29
C ASP A 270 21.03 13.82 -24.46
N LEU A 271 19.92 13.12 -24.19
CA LEU A 271 19.91 11.85 -23.47
C LEU A 271 19.84 10.64 -24.41
N THR A 272 19.72 10.84 -25.73
CA THR A 272 19.45 9.75 -26.70
C THR A 272 20.40 8.57 -26.56
N ASP A 273 21.72 8.83 -26.52
CA ASP A 273 22.72 7.77 -26.40
C ASP A 273 22.68 7.15 -25.00
N LEU A 274 22.54 7.97 -23.95
CA LEU A 274 22.45 7.49 -22.57
C LEU A 274 21.25 6.55 -22.36
N MET A 275 20.09 6.90 -22.93
CA MET A 275 18.83 6.15 -22.75
C MET A 275 18.90 4.74 -23.34
N GLN A 276 19.80 4.48 -24.30
CA GLN A 276 20.02 3.12 -24.83
C GLN A 276 20.61 2.18 -23.78
N HIS A 277 21.26 2.72 -22.74
CA HIS A 277 21.87 1.97 -21.66
C HIS A 277 21.04 2.02 -20.37
N VAL A 278 19.87 2.67 -20.37
CA VAL A 278 19.02 2.80 -19.17
C VAL A 278 18.14 1.57 -18.98
N THR A 279 18.15 1.01 -17.78
CA THR A 279 17.27 -0.09 -17.36
C THR A 279 16.52 0.25 -16.08
N TRP A 280 15.36 -0.37 -15.88
CA TRP A 280 14.50 -0.16 -14.71
C TRP A 280 14.41 -1.44 -13.88
N ASN A 281 14.56 -1.31 -12.56
CA ASN A 281 14.43 -2.40 -11.62
C ASN A 281 12.96 -2.52 -11.19
N ASP A 282 12.32 -3.64 -11.55
CA ASP A 282 10.91 -3.88 -11.29
C ASP A 282 10.61 -4.24 -9.83
N ASP A 283 11.61 -4.71 -9.07
CA ASP A 283 11.48 -5.01 -7.64
C ASP A 283 11.48 -3.76 -6.75
N LYS A 284 11.53 -2.56 -7.35
CA LYS A 284 11.62 -1.28 -6.65
C LYS A 284 10.56 -0.29 -7.10
N SER A 285 10.01 0.45 -6.15
CA SER A 285 9.16 1.60 -6.40
C SER A 285 9.97 2.85 -6.76
N ILE A 286 9.45 3.66 -7.69
CA ILE A 286 10.03 4.97 -8.05
C ILE A 286 9.67 6.02 -7.00
N LEU A 287 8.47 5.94 -6.43
CA LEU A 287 8.07 6.77 -5.30
C LEU A 287 8.18 5.99 -4.00
N THR A 288 8.73 6.62 -2.96
CA THR A 288 8.68 6.13 -1.58
C THR A 288 7.76 7.02 -0.78
N LEU A 289 6.70 6.46 -0.21
CA LEU A 289 5.73 7.22 0.60
C LEU A 289 6.41 7.81 1.85
N LEU A 290 6.23 9.11 2.05
CA LEU A 290 6.61 9.83 3.27
C LEU A 290 5.42 10.05 4.19
N SER A 291 4.28 10.43 3.62
CA SER A 291 3.02 10.62 4.34
C SER A 291 1.83 10.48 3.40
N GLY A 292 0.69 10.07 3.94
CA GLY A 292 -0.59 10.00 3.24
C GLY A 292 -1.71 10.58 4.10
N ALA A 293 -2.68 11.25 3.48
CA ALA A 293 -3.87 11.75 4.17
C ALA A 293 -4.82 10.61 4.56
N LEU A 294 -4.87 9.56 3.73
CA LEU A 294 -5.74 8.41 3.92
C LEU A 294 -4.98 7.22 4.52
N ASN A 295 -5.66 6.53 5.42
CA ASN A 295 -5.28 5.27 6.07
C ASN A 295 -6.56 4.62 6.63
N ASP A 296 -6.43 3.49 7.32
CA ASP A 296 -7.56 2.73 7.87
C ASP A 296 -8.48 3.58 8.79
N VAL A 297 -7.96 4.59 9.49
CA VAL A 297 -8.74 5.50 10.35
C VAL A 297 -9.41 6.60 9.55
N THR A 298 -8.66 7.31 8.71
CA THR A 298 -9.18 8.47 7.99
C THR A 298 -10.04 8.10 6.78
N SER A 299 -9.98 6.85 6.31
CA SER A 299 -10.82 6.32 5.22
C SER A 299 -12.15 5.73 5.71
N GLY A 300 -12.41 5.70 7.02
CA GLY A 300 -13.70 5.28 7.57
C GLY A 300 -13.77 3.83 8.06
N HIS A 301 -12.79 2.98 7.76
CA HIS A 301 -12.79 1.56 8.18
C HIS A 301 -12.70 1.40 9.70
N ALA A 302 -11.89 2.22 10.36
CA ALA A 302 -11.69 2.18 11.79
C ALA A 302 -12.48 3.27 12.54
N VAL A 303 -13.68 3.64 12.07
CA VAL A 303 -14.56 4.58 12.79
C VAL A 303 -15.64 3.84 13.61
N PRO A 304 -15.34 3.41 14.86
CA PRO A 304 -16.33 3.22 15.90
C PRO A 304 -16.48 4.47 16.76
N LYS A 305 -17.67 5.08 16.74
CA LYS A 305 -18.39 5.41 17.98
C LYS A 305 -19.84 5.79 17.68
N LEU A 306 -20.72 5.23 18.50
CA LEU A 306 -22.07 5.76 18.67
C LEU A 306 -22.01 7.10 19.41
N PRO A 307 -22.92 8.03 19.09
CA PRO A 307 -23.92 7.94 18.03
C PRO A 307 -23.40 8.38 16.64
N GLN A 308 -22.16 8.88 16.53
CA GLN A 308 -21.73 9.69 15.38
C GLN A 308 -21.76 8.97 14.02
N ASN A 309 -21.65 7.64 13.97
CA ASN A 309 -21.64 6.88 12.70
C ASN A 309 -23.03 6.31 12.32
N SER A 310 -24.04 6.40 13.18
CA SER A 310 -25.34 5.77 12.92
C SER A 310 -26.16 6.47 11.85
N SER A 311 -26.88 5.68 11.05
CA SER A 311 -27.71 6.25 9.98
C SER A 311 -28.79 7.21 10.46
N PHE A 312 -29.38 7.00 11.66
CA PHE A 312 -30.39 7.91 12.20
C PHE A 312 -29.87 9.34 12.43
N VAL A 313 -28.54 9.54 12.50
CA VAL A 313 -27.92 10.88 12.63
C VAL A 313 -28.13 11.71 11.37
N TRP A 314 -28.10 11.10 10.19
CA TRP A 314 -28.22 11.80 8.92
C TRP A 314 -29.56 11.51 8.21
N ALA A 315 -30.07 10.28 8.29
CA ALA A 315 -31.35 9.88 7.71
C ALA A 315 -32.55 10.31 8.57
N GLY A 316 -32.31 10.65 9.85
CA GLY A 316 -33.33 10.96 10.85
C GLY A 316 -33.81 9.72 11.62
N GLU A 317 -34.27 9.94 12.86
CA GLU A 317 -34.87 8.89 13.70
C GLU A 317 -36.35 8.69 13.33
N GLY A 318 -36.74 7.45 13.05
CA GLY A 318 -38.12 7.05 12.81
C GLY A 318 -38.38 6.42 11.43
N PRO A 319 -39.67 6.40 11.01
CA PRO A 319 -40.07 5.91 9.69
C PRO A 319 -39.37 6.66 8.56
N PHE A 320 -39.17 5.97 7.44
CA PHE A 320 -38.50 6.53 6.27
C PHE A 320 -39.21 7.78 5.73
N ASP A 321 -38.44 8.86 5.56
CA ASP A 321 -38.89 10.14 5.00
C ASP A 321 -37.98 10.54 3.81
N ALA A 322 -38.53 10.43 2.60
CA ALA A 322 -37.80 10.74 1.37
C ALA A 322 -37.31 12.20 1.28
N ASN A 323 -37.90 13.11 2.05
CA ASN A 323 -37.50 14.52 2.08
C ASN A 323 -36.27 14.77 2.96
N LYS A 324 -35.98 13.89 3.92
CA LYS A 324 -34.82 13.99 4.82
C LYS A 324 -33.60 13.24 4.28
N VAL A 325 -33.83 12.14 3.59
CA VAL A 325 -32.78 11.29 3.01
C VAL A 325 -32.35 11.87 1.65
N THR A 326 -31.44 12.85 1.68
CA THR A 326 -30.91 13.52 0.47
C THR A 326 -29.38 13.39 0.39
N ALA A 327 -28.84 13.49 -0.83
CA ALA A 327 -27.40 13.37 -1.07
C ALA A 327 -26.60 14.45 -0.34
N ASP A 328 -27.11 15.70 -0.29
CA ASP A 328 -26.43 16.79 0.44
C ASP A 328 -26.39 16.54 1.95
N VAL A 329 -27.46 15.98 2.53
CA VAL A 329 -27.49 15.63 3.95
C VAL A 329 -26.46 14.54 4.26
N PHE A 330 -26.41 13.48 3.45
CA PHE A 330 -25.41 12.43 3.62
C PHE A 330 -23.98 12.92 3.37
N TYR A 331 -23.74 13.73 2.34
CA TYR A 331 -22.43 14.32 2.07
C TYR A 331 -21.92 15.15 3.25
N ASN A 332 -22.76 16.04 3.79
CA ASN A 332 -22.41 16.87 4.95
C ASN A 332 -22.14 16.01 6.19
N PHE A 333 -22.89 14.92 6.37
CA PHE A 333 -22.60 13.94 7.40
C PHE A 333 -21.23 13.27 7.17
N LEU A 334 -20.96 12.78 5.96
CA LEU A 334 -19.76 12.05 5.60
C LEU A 334 -18.49 12.90 5.79
N ILE A 335 -18.48 14.17 5.38
CA ILE A 335 -17.32 15.05 5.56
C ILE A 335 -17.09 15.42 7.03
N ASN A 336 -18.15 15.47 7.85
CA ASN A 336 -18.03 15.69 9.29
C ASN A 336 -17.51 14.44 10.00
N LEU A 337 -17.92 13.26 9.53
CA LEU A 337 -17.44 11.97 9.99
C LEU A 337 -15.96 11.77 9.62
N LEU A 338 -15.62 12.03 8.36
CA LEU A 338 -14.29 11.86 7.78
C LEU A 338 -13.64 13.23 7.57
N GLN A 339 -13.18 13.83 8.67
CA GLN A 339 -12.64 15.19 8.68
C GLN A 339 -11.47 15.43 7.72
N VAL A 340 -10.78 14.37 7.29
CA VAL A 340 -9.73 14.43 6.24
C VAL A 340 -10.24 15.05 4.94
N PHE A 341 -11.54 14.90 4.64
CA PHE A 341 -12.17 15.48 3.45
C PHE A 341 -12.69 16.89 3.66
N ASN A 342 -12.67 17.40 4.89
CA ASN A 342 -13.05 18.77 5.20
C ASN A 342 -11.88 19.74 4.93
N ILE A 343 -11.61 19.98 3.64
CA ILE A 343 -10.52 20.86 3.23
C ILE A 343 -10.96 22.32 3.10
N SER A 344 -10.25 23.20 3.82
CA SER A 344 -10.37 24.65 3.68
C SER A 344 -9.70 25.16 2.40
N ASP A 345 -8.62 24.49 2.01
CA ASP A 345 -7.76 24.87 0.89
C ASP A 345 -8.34 24.38 -0.45
N GLY A 346 -7.73 24.79 -1.56
CA GLY A 346 -8.17 24.42 -2.92
C GLY A 346 -7.93 22.95 -3.29
N GLU A 347 -7.12 22.23 -2.52
CA GLU A 347 -6.74 20.84 -2.78
C GLU A 347 -6.54 20.06 -1.48
N LEU A 348 -6.81 18.74 -1.55
CA LEU A 348 -6.37 17.78 -0.54
C LEU A 348 -5.06 17.16 -1.02
N GLN A 349 -3.99 17.33 -0.26
CA GLN A 349 -2.77 16.55 -0.45
C GLN A 349 -3.03 15.10 -0.04
N LEU A 350 -3.13 14.20 -1.01
CA LEU A 350 -3.36 12.78 -0.80
C LEU A 350 -2.10 12.10 -0.25
N ALA A 351 -0.92 12.43 -0.79
CA ALA A 351 0.34 11.89 -0.32
C ALA A 351 1.54 12.78 -0.66
N ASN A 352 2.61 12.55 0.10
CA ASN A 352 3.95 13.08 -0.13
C ASN A 352 4.91 11.91 -0.35
N PHE A 353 5.79 12.01 -1.34
CA PHE A 353 6.75 10.96 -1.68
C PHE A 353 8.15 11.51 -1.86
N ASN A 354 9.15 10.65 -1.65
CA ASN A 354 10.50 10.81 -2.16
C ASN A 354 10.67 10.06 -3.48
N VAL A 355 11.58 10.51 -4.34
CA VAL A 355 11.95 9.81 -5.58
C VAL A 355 13.14 8.87 -5.33
N ASN A 356 12.93 7.56 -5.46
CA ASN A 356 13.94 6.53 -5.31
C ASN A 356 14.71 6.30 -6.61
N LEU A 357 15.93 6.85 -6.68
CA LEU A 357 16.78 6.73 -7.87
C LEU A 357 17.27 5.30 -8.10
N SER A 358 17.31 4.47 -7.05
CA SER A 358 17.81 3.09 -7.15
C SER A 358 16.95 2.15 -7.99
N LYS A 359 15.79 2.61 -8.47
CA LYS A 359 15.00 1.96 -9.51
C LYS A 359 15.66 2.05 -10.89
N ILE A 360 16.50 3.04 -11.14
CA ILE A 360 17.07 3.32 -12.47
C ILE A 360 18.52 2.87 -12.47
N SER A 361 18.98 2.24 -13.55
CA SER A 361 20.38 1.90 -13.78
C SER A 361 20.83 2.37 -15.17
N VAL A 362 22.10 2.71 -15.32
CA VAL A 362 22.75 3.01 -16.60
C VAL A 362 23.89 2.00 -16.80
N ALA A 363 23.86 1.22 -17.87
CA ALA A 363 24.83 0.16 -18.15
C ALA A 363 24.99 -0.80 -16.95
N GLY A 364 23.88 -1.13 -16.28
CA GLY A 364 23.84 -1.99 -15.09
C GLY A 364 24.29 -1.32 -13.77
N MET A 365 24.86 -0.11 -13.81
CA MET A 365 25.19 0.68 -12.63
C MET A 365 23.93 1.40 -12.10
N PRO A 366 23.47 1.13 -10.88
CA PRO A 366 22.29 1.78 -10.33
C PRO A 366 22.56 3.27 -10.07
N LEU A 367 21.61 4.13 -10.43
CA LEU A 367 21.51 5.44 -9.80
C LEU A 367 21.19 5.24 -8.32
N SER A 368 21.57 6.20 -7.50
CA SER A 368 21.72 5.91 -6.09
C SER A 368 21.02 6.92 -5.21
N GLY A 369 20.33 6.42 -4.19
CA GLY A 369 19.72 7.25 -3.17
C GLY A 369 18.39 7.87 -3.55
N VAL A 370 18.09 9.01 -2.93
CA VAL A 370 16.89 9.81 -3.19
C VAL A 370 17.25 11.01 -4.07
N ALA A 371 16.41 11.32 -5.06
CA ALA A 371 16.60 12.52 -5.87
C ALA A 371 16.63 13.75 -4.95
N SER A 372 17.60 14.64 -5.16
CA SER A 372 17.76 15.81 -4.30
C SER A 372 17.96 17.07 -5.12
N LYS A 373 17.49 18.19 -4.58
CA LYS A 373 17.70 19.54 -5.13
C LYS A 373 18.25 20.40 -4.01
N ASP A 374 19.39 21.04 -4.24
CA ASP A 374 20.08 21.88 -3.26
C ASP A 374 20.37 21.16 -1.93
N GLY A 375 20.73 19.87 -2.01
CA GLY A 375 21.06 19.03 -0.84
C GLY A 375 19.84 18.58 -0.03
N LYS A 376 18.61 18.83 -0.49
CA LYS A 376 17.37 18.37 0.14
C LYS A 376 16.67 17.31 -0.71
N PRO A 377 16.11 16.26 -0.11
CA PRO A 377 15.27 15.29 -0.83
C PRO A 377 14.15 16.00 -1.60
N LEU A 378 13.95 15.58 -2.84
CA LEU A 378 12.90 16.07 -3.71
C LEU A 378 11.58 15.40 -3.32
N ASN A 379 10.64 16.23 -2.90
CA ASN A 379 9.31 15.79 -2.51
C ASN A 379 8.36 15.87 -3.69
N VAL A 380 7.63 14.79 -3.94
CA VAL A 380 6.56 14.71 -4.94
C VAL A 380 5.24 14.67 -4.21
N ILE A 381 4.41 15.69 -4.46
CA ILE A 381 3.09 15.82 -3.84
C ILE A 381 2.03 15.38 -4.84
N ILE A 382 1.20 14.41 -4.41
CA ILE A 382 0.01 14.00 -5.12
C ILE A 382 -1.21 14.53 -4.38
N GLY A 383 -2.11 15.19 -5.08
CA GLY A 383 -3.33 15.76 -4.52
C GLY A 383 -4.54 15.57 -5.41
N ILE A 384 -5.69 15.97 -4.88
CA ILE A 384 -6.97 16.05 -5.59
C ILE A 384 -7.59 17.43 -5.30
N SER A 385 -8.16 18.07 -6.33
CA SER A 385 -8.81 19.36 -6.13
C SER A 385 -10.06 19.21 -5.27
N LYS A 386 -10.44 20.31 -4.61
CA LYS A 386 -11.66 20.37 -3.80
C LYS A 386 -12.91 20.01 -4.59
N GLU A 387 -13.00 20.50 -5.82
CA GLU A 387 -14.13 20.24 -6.72
C GLU A 387 -14.15 18.76 -7.16
N GLY A 388 -13.00 18.18 -7.51
CA GLY A 388 -12.89 16.78 -7.88
C GLY A 388 -13.26 15.84 -6.72
N LEU A 389 -12.73 16.12 -5.52
CA LEU A 389 -13.08 15.37 -4.32
C LEU A 389 -14.57 15.48 -4.00
N LYS A 390 -15.13 16.70 -4.00
CA LYS A 390 -16.56 16.93 -3.77
C LYS A 390 -17.42 16.16 -4.77
N GLN A 391 -17.06 16.16 -6.05
CA GLN A 391 -17.81 15.44 -7.08
C GLN A 391 -17.89 13.94 -6.78
N LYS A 392 -16.76 13.30 -6.46
CA LYS A 392 -16.70 11.86 -6.12
C LYS A 392 -17.49 11.54 -4.85
N LEU A 393 -17.33 12.34 -3.80
CA LEU A 393 -18.08 12.15 -2.55
C LEU A 393 -19.58 12.40 -2.74
N MET A 394 -19.98 13.32 -3.62
CA MET A 394 -21.38 13.52 -3.96
C MET A 394 -21.97 12.35 -4.76
N ASN A 395 -21.23 11.80 -5.72
CA ASN A 395 -21.64 10.60 -6.47
C ASN A 395 -21.85 9.43 -5.50
N TYR A 396 -20.89 9.21 -4.59
CA TYR A 396 -21.05 8.22 -3.53
C TYR A 396 -22.29 8.48 -2.67
N SER A 397 -22.53 9.73 -2.28
CA SER A 397 -23.69 10.12 -1.49
C SER A 397 -25.02 9.85 -2.20
N GLN A 398 -25.09 10.09 -3.51
CA GLN A 398 -26.26 9.78 -4.33
C GLN A 398 -26.54 8.27 -4.36
N ILE A 399 -25.50 7.44 -4.45
CA ILE A 399 -25.62 5.99 -4.45
C ILE A 399 -26.16 5.49 -3.09
N VAL A 400 -25.56 5.92 -1.98
CA VAL A 400 -26.01 5.53 -0.63
C VAL A 400 -27.46 5.97 -0.37
N VAL A 401 -27.81 7.21 -0.73
CA VAL A 401 -29.19 7.70 -0.58
C VAL A 401 -30.17 6.95 -1.48
N SER A 402 -29.75 6.55 -2.68
CA SER A 402 -30.59 5.74 -3.56
C SER A 402 -30.83 4.35 -2.99
N PHE A 403 -29.84 3.75 -2.32
CA PHE A 403 -30.00 2.50 -1.58
C PHE A 403 -31.04 2.65 -0.46
N TYR A 404 -30.95 3.73 0.32
CA TYR A 404 -31.92 4.01 1.39
C TYR A 404 -33.34 4.22 0.85
N LYS A 405 -33.48 4.89 -0.29
CA LYS A 405 -34.76 5.14 -0.96
C LYS A 405 -35.38 3.85 -1.51
N GLU A 406 -34.58 3.02 -2.18
CA GLU A 406 -35.04 1.75 -2.77
C GLU A 406 -35.63 0.82 -1.70
N TYR A 407 -34.96 0.72 -0.55
CA TYR A 407 -35.38 -0.17 0.54
C TYR A 407 -36.13 0.53 1.67
N ARG A 408 -36.53 1.80 1.47
CA ARG A 408 -37.27 2.64 2.42
C ARG A 408 -36.79 2.48 3.87
N ILE A 409 -35.48 2.59 4.07
CA ILE A 409 -34.83 2.17 5.32
C ILE A 409 -35.28 3.05 6.48
N GLU A 410 -35.83 2.43 7.53
CA GLU A 410 -36.20 3.10 8.78
C GLU A 410 -35.05 2.97 9.78
N SER A 411 -34.69 4.09 10.41
CA SER A 411 -33.52 4.17 11.29
C SER A 411 -33.96 4.59 12.69
N TYR A 412 -33.72 3.74 13.68
CA TYR A 412 -33.97 4.02 15.09
C TYR A 412 -32.67 3.90 15.89
N LYS A 413 -32.66 4.40 17.13
CA LYS A 413 -31.48 4.33 18.00
C LYS A 413 -31.07 2.90 18.38
N ASP A 414 -32.00 1.97 18.38
CA ASP A 414 -31.83 0.59 18.86
C ASP A 414 -32.03 -0.49 17.78
N HIS A 415 -32.57 -0.10 16.61
CA HIS A 415 -32.82 -1.02 15.51
C HIS A 415 -32.96 -0.32 14.15
N GLN A 416 -32.92 -1.12 13.08
CA GLN A 416 -33.25 -0.67 11.72
C GLN A 416 -34.17 -1.64 11.01
N ILE A 417 -34.93 -1.12 10.04
CA ILE A 417 -35.89 -1.88 9.25
C ILE A 417 -35.67 -1.59 7.77
N LEU A 418 -35.35 -2.64 7.00
CA LEU A 418 -35.30 -2.58 5.54
C LEU A 418 -36.60 -3.14 4.97
N HIS A 419 -37.12 -2.53 3.92
CA HIS A 419 -38.32 -3.00 3.23
C HIS A 419 -37.95 -3.48 1.84
N VAL A 420 -38.14 -4.78 1.56
CA VAL A 420 -37.68 -5.42 0.34
C VAL A 420 -38.83 -6.09 -0.41
N SER A 421 -38.67 -6.28 -1.73
CA SER A 421 -39.65 -7.04 -2.52
C SER A 421 -39.78 -8.49 -2.01
N SER A 422 -40.94 -9.11 -2.27
CA SER A 422 -41.17 -10.52 -1.92
C SER A 422 -40.07 -11.46 -2.43
N LYS A 423 -39.56 -11.26 -3.65
CA LYS A 423 -38.47 -12.05 -4.22
C LYS A 423 -37.20 -11.96 -3.36
N VAL A 424 -36.74 -10.74 -3.06
CA VAL A 424 -35.53 -10.52 -2.25
C VAL A 424 -35.73 -11.05 -0.84
N PHE A 425 -36.90 -10.86 -0.25
CA PHE A 425 -37.22 -11.40 1.07
C PHE A 425 -37.04 -12.92 1.12
N ASP A 426 -37.58 -13.64 0.12
CA ASP A 426 -37.49 -15.09 0.05
C ASP A 426 -36.05 -15.56 -0.19
N GLU A 427 -35.28 -14.85 -1.03
CA GLU A 427 -33.84 -15.09 -1.24
C GLU A 427 -33.05 -14.93 0.07
N LEU A 428 -33.25 -13.82 0.80
CA LEU A 428 -32.61 -13.57 2.10
C LEU A 428 -32.98 -14.66 3.12
N LYS A 429 -34.26 -15.05 3.19
CA LYS A 429 -34.75 -16.10 4.09
C LYS A 429 -34.13 -17.47 3.79
N SER A 430 -33.88 -17.76 2.51
CA SER A 430 -33.34 -19.05 2.05
C SER A 430 -31.82 -19.16 2.16
N ALA A 431 -31.12 -18.02 2.35
CA ALA A 431 -29.67 -17.99 2.42
C ALA A 431 -29.14 -18.77 3.65
N PRO A 432 -28.04 -19.54 3.51
CA PRO A 432 -27.47 -20.32 4.60
C PRO A 432 -27.02 -19.49 5.81
N ASN A 433 -26.61 -18.24 5.58
CA ASN A 433 -26.21 -17.29 6.60
C ASN A 433 -26.37 -15.84 6.10
N TYR A 434 -26.18 -14.89 7.00
CA TYR A 434 -26.31 -13.45 6.74
C TYR A 434 -25.34 -12.98 5.64
N THR A 435 -24.07 -13.39 5.70
CA THR A 435 -23.05 -12.97 4.72
C THR A 435 -23.43 -13.40 3.30
N GLU A 436 -23.83 -14.67 3.14
CA GLU A 436 -24.29 -15.21 1.85
C GLU A 436 -25.61 -14.59 1.37
N SER A 437 -26.35 -13.91 2.24
CA SER A 437 -27.58 -13.21 1.88
C SER A 437 -27.34 -11.81 1.30
N LEU A 438 -26.24 -11.15 1.67
CA LEU A 438 -25.96 -9.76 1.27
C LEU A 438 -25.86 -9.56 -0.25
N PRO A 439 -25.25 -10.49 -1.03
CA PRO A 439 -25.24 -10.38 -2.48
C PRO A 439 -26.65 -10.33 -3.10
N PHE A 440 -27.67 -10.99 -2.54
CA PHE A 440 -29.03 -10.90 -3.07
C PHE A 440 -29.60 -9.49 -2.95
N LEU A 441 -29.42 -8.86 -1.78
CA LEU A 441 -29.84 -7.48 -1.56
C LEU A 441 -29.05 -6.53 -2.47
N PHE A 442 -27.74 -6.67 -2.51
CA PHE A 442 -26.86 -5.77 -3.25
C PHE A 442 -27.03 -5.86 -4.76
N ASN A 443 -27.05 -7.08 -5.31
CA ASN A 443 -27.23 -7.28 -6.75
C ASN A 443 -28.63 -6.83 -7.17
N ASN A 444 -29.65 -7.05 -6.35
CA ASN A 444 -30.99 -6.54 -6.63
C ASN A 444 -31.01 -5.01 -6.75
N PHE A 445 -30.27 -4.30 -5.89
CA PHE A 445 -30.12 -2.84 -5.97
C PHE A 445 -29.42 -2.42 -7.26
N LEU A 446 -28.26 -3.02 -7.57
CA LEU A 446 -27.49 -2.71 -8.77
C LEU A 446 -28.22 -3.04 -10.08
N GLU A 447 -29.17 -3.98 -10.06
CA GLU A 447 -29.94 -4.37 -11.23
C GLU A 447 -31.02 -3.36 -11.65
N LYS A 448 -31.41 -2.44 -10.76
CA LYS A 448 -32.47 -1.43 -11.00
C LYS A 448 -32.05 -0.43 -12.07
N GLU A 449 -32.95 -0.13 -13.01
CA GLU A 449 -32.67 0.73 -14.17
C GLU A 449 -32.23 2.15 -13.77
N ASN A 450 -32.86 2.73 -12.75
CA ASN A 450 -32.50 4.04 -12.21
C ASN A 450 -31.16 4.04 -11.43
N ILE A 451 -30.68 2.86 -11.00
CA ILE A 451 -29.42 2.73 -10.23
C ILE A 451 -28.24 2.51 -11.16
N LYS A 452 -28.41 1.73 -12.24
CA LYS A 452 -27.36 1.46 -13.25
C LYS A 452 -26.80 2.73 -13.90
N ASN A 453 -27.60 3.79 -13.93
CA ASN A 453 -27.24 5.07 -14.55
C ASN A 453 -26.65 6.09 -13.56
N LEU A 454 -26.49 5.74 -12.27
CA LEU A 454 -25.84 6.63 -11.31
C LEU A 454 -24.36 6.77 -11.64
N ALA A 455 -23.85 8.00 -11.54
CA ALA A 455 -22.43 8.28 -11.74
C ALA A 455 -21.59 7.49 -10.73
N ASP A 456 -20.47 6.93 -11.19
CA ASP A 456 -19.54 6.13 -10.40
C ASP A 456 -20.15 4.90 -9.69
N ILE A 457 -21.31 4.40 -10.13
CA ILE A 457 -21.91 3.18 -9.55
C ILE A 457 -20.97 1.97 -9.60
N GLY A 458 -20.08 1.93 -10.60
CA GLY A 458 -19.05 0.89 -10.73
C GLY A 458 -17.94 0.96 -9.68
N LEU A 459 -17.84 2.03 -8.89
CA LEU A 459 -16.90 2.15 -7.77
C LEU A 459 -17.53 1.70 -6.44
N PHE A 460 -18.85 1.48 -6.41
CA PHE A 460 -19.59 1.12 -5.22
C PHE A 460 -19.65 -0.40 -5.06
N TYR A 461 -19.28 -0.89 -3.88
CA TYR A 461 -19.31 -2.30 -3.53
C TYR A 461 -19.58 -2.49 -2.05
N LEU A 462 -19.88 -3.73 -1.65
CA LEU A 462 -19.99 -4.08 -0.23
C LEU A 462 -18.63 -4.48 0.31
N GLY A 463 -18.31 -3.97 1.50
CA GLY A 463 -17.13 -4.40 2.23
C GLY A 463 -17.22 -5.88 2.58
N ASP A 464 -16.10 -6.57 2.41
CA ASP A 464 -15.98 -7.95 2.82
C ASP A 464 -15.74 -8.03 4.34
N ASP A 465 -16.82 -7.96 5.12
CA ASP A 465 -16.76 -8.14 6.57
C ASP A 465 -16.41 -9.59 6.98
N THR A 466 -16.08 -10.50 6.04
CA THR A 466 -15.51 -11.83 6.37
C THR A 466 -14.05 -11.76 6.83
N ILE A 467 -13.37 -10.60 6.72
CA ILE A 467 -11.94 -10.45 7.05
C ILE A 467 -11.64 -10.54 8.55
N VAL A 468 -12.64 -10.54 9.43
CA VAL A 468 -12.42 -10.98 10.81
C VAL A 468 -12.51 -12.50 10.84
N ASN A 469 -11.38 -13.18 10.60
CA ASN A 469 -11.11 -14.60 10.90
C ASN A 469 -11.35 -14.91 12.39
N THR A 470 -12.57 -14.74 12.87
CA THR A 470 -13.00 -15.02 14.22
C THR A 470 -13.64 -16.40 14.21
N VAL A 471 -13.14 -17.26 15.08
CA VAL A 471 -13.55 -18.66 15.19
C VAL A 471 -14.99 -18.72 15.71
N GLY A 472 -15.97 -18.86 14.82
CA GLY A 472 -17.34 -19.20 15.16
C GLY A 472 -18.33 -19.09 13.98
N ARG A 473 -19.64 -19.11 14.28
CA ARG A 473 -20.68 -19.33 13.26
C ARG A 473 -21.19 -18.00 12.68
N PRO A 474 -21.24 -17.83 11.35
CA PRO A 474 -21.82 -16.64 10.76
C PRO A 474 -23.28 -16.45 11.22
N GLY A 475 -23.70 -15.20 11.43
CA GLY A 475 -25.06 -14.86 11.80
C GLY A 475 -26.09 -15.34 10.77
N SER A 476 -27.37 -15.36 11.12
CA SER A 476 -28.43 -15.88 10.24
C SER A 476 -29.71 -15.04 10.34
N TRP A 477 -30.61 -15.22 9.37
CA TRP A 477 -31.96 -14.66 9.45
C TRP A 477 -32.87 -15.57 10.26
N THR A 478 -33.59 -15.01 11.22
CA THR A 478 -34.68 -15.68 11.93
C THR A 478 -36.01 -15.11 11.46
N THR A 479 -36.94 -15.97 11.05
CA THR A 479 -38.31 -15.56 10.71
C THR A 479 -39.07 -15.22 11.99
N ILE A 480 -39.52 -13.97 12.12
CA ILE A 480 -40.39 -13.53 13.22
C ILE A 480 -41.85 -13.82 12.89
N ASN A 481 -42.25 -13.55 11.65
CA ASN A 481 -43.56 -13.88 11.09
C ASN A 481 -43.44 -14.01 9.56
N GLU A 482 -44.55 -14.27 8.85
CA GLU A 482 -44.57 -14.48 7.40
C GLU A 482 -43.92 -13.34 6.59
N ASN A 483 -43.93 -12.11 7.12
CA ASN A 483 -43.49 -10.90 6.42
C ASN A 483 -42.29 -10.22 7.09
N GLN A 484 -41.65 -10.85 8.09
CA GLN A 484 -40.55 -10.22 8.82
C GLN A 484 -39.42 -11.19 9.17
N LEU A 485 -38.20 -10.79 8.81
CA LEU A 485 -36.95 -11.40 9.27
C LEU A 485 -36.29 -10.51 10.31
N LYS A 486 -35.58 -11.13 11.25
CA LYS A 486 -34.68 -10.48 12.19
C LYS A 486 -33.30 -11.11 12.07
N TYR A 487 -32.26 -10.30 12.02
CA TYR A 487 -30.89 -10.78 12.16
C TYR A 487 -30.70 -11.43 13.53
N LYS A 488 -30.15 -12.64 13.53
CA LYS A 488 -29.76 -13.37 14.73
C LYS A 488 -28.25 -13.51 14.75
N ASP A 489 -27.65 -12.90 15.76
CA ASP A 489 -26.20 -12.96 15.95
C ASP A 489 -25.72 -14.38 16.20
N GLY A 490 -24.67 -14.77 15.47
CA GLY A 490 -23.95 -16.03 15.62
C GLY A 490 -22.73 -15.94 16.57
N GLY A 491 -22.48 -14.75 17.15
CA GLY A 491 -21.33 -14.46 18.01
C GLY A 491 -20.21 -13.69 17.32
N HIS A 492 -20.44 -13.17 16.11
CA HIS A 492 -19.45 -12.45 15.29
C HIS A 492 -19.81 -10.98 15.06
N GLY A 493 -20.99 -10.58 15.54
CA GLY A 493 -21.61 -9.37 15.04
C GLY A 493 -21.89 -9.47 13.53
N TYR A 494 -22.48 -8.42 12.99
CA TYR A 494 -22.58 -8.20 11.56
C TYR A 494 -22.04 -6.81 11.26
N SER A 495 -21.65 -6.57 10.03
CA SER A 495 -21.53 -5.23 9.49
C SER A 495 -22.03 -5.26 8.06
N PHE A 496 -22.45 -4.10 7.58
CA PHE A 496 -22.84 -3.87 6.20
C PHE A 496 -22.16 -2.58 5.78
N SER A 497 -20.93 -2.71 5.32
CA SER A 497 -20.08 -1.59 4.95
C SER A 497 -20.33 -1.22 3.49
N PHE A 498 -20.74 0.02 3.26
CA PHE A 498 -20.71 0.64 1.94
C PHE A 498 -19.28 1.08 1.64
N MET A 499 -18.74 0.57 0.55
CA MET A 499 -17.39 0.88 0.09
C MET A 499 -17.45 1.65 -1.22
N PHE A 500 -16.51 2.56 -1.41
CA PHE A 500 -16.40 3.35 -2.64
C PHE A 500 -14.93 3.58 -3.00
N GLY A 501 -14.52 3.11 -4.17
CA GLY A 501 -13.17 3.32 -4.69
C GLY A 501 -12.61 2.17 -5.52
N ASP A 502 -11.35 1.83 -5.25
CA ASP A 502 -10.50 0.93 -6.03
C ASP A 502 -10.82 -0.57 -5.89
N HIS A 503 -11.91 -0.93 -5.20
CA HIS A 503 -12.31 -2.31 -4.88
C HIS A 503 -11.32 -3.08 -4.01
N THR A 504 -10.45 -2.38 -3.29
CA THR A 504 -9.67 -2.96 -2.19
C THR A 504 -10.13 -2.38 -0.86
N PHE A 505 -10.18 -3.22 0.17
CA PHE A 505 -10.66 -2.77 1.49
C PHE A 505 -9.87 -1.55 1.97
N ASP A 506 -8.55 -1.53 1.76
CA ASP A 506 -7.69 -0.46 2.25
C ASP A 506 -7.59 0.74 1.30
N GLY A 507 -7.84 0.56 0.01
CA GLY A 507 -7.74 1.63 -0.99
C GLY A 507 -9.02 2.46 -1.16
N SER A 508 -10.12 2.01 -0.56
CA SER A 508 -11.44 2.62 -0.69
C SER A 508 -11.84 3.44 0.54
N ILE A 509 -12.89 4.25 0.43
CA ILE A 509 -13.55 4.84 1.61
C ILE A 509 -14.68 3.93 2.06
N SER A 510 -14.94 3.88 3.37
CA SER A 510 -15.98 3.05 3.97
C SER A 510 -16.98 3.86 4.79
N TYR A 511 -18.26 3.49 4.68
CA TYR A 511 -19.31 3.89 5.60
C TYR A 511 -20.15 2.68 6.00
N SER A 512 -20.17 2.35 7.29
CA SER A 512 -20.94 1.21 7.82
C SER A 512 -22.18 1.71 8.57
N PRO A 513 -23.33 1.90 7.89
CA PRO A 513 -24.56 2.35 8.55
C PRO A 513 -25.06 1.36 9.61
N TRP A 514 -24.72 0.07 9.44
CA TRP A 514 -25.20 -1.02 10.27
C TRP A 514 -24.05 -1.89 10.71
N SER A 515 -23.88 -2.03 12.02
CA SER A 515 -23.05 -3.06 12.59
C SER A 515 -23.64 -3.52 13.92
N ALA A 516 -23.53 -4.80 14.23
CA ALA A 516 -23.88 -5.36 15.54
C ALA A 516 -23.15 -4.68 16.70
N VAL A 517 -21.99 -4.07 16.43
CA VAL A 517 -21.25 -3.28 17.43
C VAL A 517 -22.06 -2.06 17.88
N TYR A 518 -22.93 -1.53 17.02
CA TYR A 518 -23.67 -0.28 17.27
C TYR A 518 -25.19 -0.47 17.35
N LEU A 519 -25.74 -1.43 16.62
CA LEU A 519 -27.17 -1.67 16.54
C LEU A 519 -27.38 -3.18 16.55
N PRO A 520 -27.83 -3.78 17.68
CA PRO A 520 -27.94 -5.24 17.78
C PRO A 520 -29.13 -5.81 17.00
N ASN A 521 -30.04 -4.96 16.51
CA ASN A 521 -31.28 -5.40 15.87
C ASN A 521 -31.40 -4.86 14.43
N LEU A 522 -31.34 -5.77 13.46
CA LEU A 522 -31.68 -5.52 12.07
C LEU A 522 -32.93 -6.33 11.69
N TYR A 523 -33.91 -5.66 11.09
CA TYR A 523 -35.12 -6.28 10.59
C TYR A 523 -35.25 -6.08 9.08
N VAL A 524 -35.88 -7.07 8.42
CA VAL A 524 -36.27 -6.98 7.02
C VAL A 524 -37.76 -7.28 6.92
N ASN A 525 -38.52 -6.36 6.36
CA ASN A 525 -39.94 -6.49 6.10
C ASN A 525 -40.17 -6.78 4.61
N ARG A 526 -41.15 -7.64 4.34
CA ARG A 526 -41.69 -7.89 3.01
C ARG A 526 -42.65 -6.75 2.63
N ASN A 527 -42.38 -6.11 1.49
CA ASN A 527 -43.31 -5.19 0.82
C ASN A 527 -44.40 -5.92 0.04
#